data_AF-A0A6I6CWW0-F1
#
_entry.id   AF-A0A6I6CWW0-F1
#
_cell.length_a   1.000
_cell.length_b   1.000
_cell.length_c   1.000
_cell.angle_alpha   90.00
_cell.angle_beta   90.00
_cell.angle_gamma   90.00
#
_symmetry.space_group_name_H-M   'P 1'
#
loop_
_entity.id
_entity.type
_entity.pdbx_description
1 polymer ?
#
loop_
_entity_poly.entity_id
_entity_poly.type
_entity_poly.pdbx_seq_one_letter_code
_entity_poly.pdbx_strand_id
1 'polypeptide(L)' 'MKIERGIEARAMNAQEVAAHCGMGRSTLYQMIRSGDFPEGLMVGWRRRWLREEVDAWLDQQFQVASERQTD' A
#
# COMPACT_ATOMS: atom_id res chain seq x y z
N MET A 1 -6.46 -21.35 -21.93
CA MET A 1 -6.17 -19.91 -21.96
C MET A 1 -5.81 -19.49 -20.54
N LYS A 2 -4.51 -19.47 -20.23
CA LYS A 2 -3.98 -19.16 -18.89
C LYS A 2 -3.90 -17.64 -18.78
N ILE A 3 -4.86 -17.04 -18.07
CA ILE A 3 -4.74 -15.64 -17.63
C ILE A 3 -3.70 -15.64 -16.49
N GLU A 4 -2.42 -15.77 -16.83
CA GLU A 4 -1.32 -15.87 -15.87
C GLU A 4 -0.23 -14.89 -16.33
N ARG A 5 -0.31 -13.61 -15.94
CA ARG A 5 0.80 -12.63 -15.87
C ARG A 5 0.38 -11.14 -15.67
N GLY A 6 -0.91 -10.83 -15.52
CA GLY A 6 -1.34 -9.42 -15.37
C GLY A 6 -1.38 -8.90 -13.93
N ILE A 7 -2.00 -9.65 -13.01
CA ILE A 7 -2.36 -9.17 -11.66
C ILE A 7 -1.37 -9.62 -10.59
N GLU A 8 -0.84 -10.86 -10.68
CA GLU A 8 0.11 -11.41 -9.69
C GLU A 8 1.39 -10.56 -9.57
N ALA A 9 1.85 -9.93 -10.65
CA ALA A 9 3.03 -9.06 -10.62
C ALA A 9 2.76 -7.68 -10.01
N ARG A 10 1.48 -7.30 -9.86
CA ARG A 10 1.03 -5.99 -9.35
C ARG A 10 0.47 -6.07 -7.95
N ALA A 11 -0.03 -7.24 -7.52
CA ALA A 11 -0.66 -7.43 -6.22
C ALA A 11 0.38 -7.74 -5.13
N MET A 12 0.46 -6.87 -4.13
CA MET A 12 1.33 -6.97 -2.97
C MET A 12 0.57 -7.54 -1.77
N ASN A 13 1.24 -8.38 -0.97
CA ASN A 13 0.76 -8.76 0.36
C ASN A 13 1.17 -7.74 1.42
N ALA A 14 0.60 -7.86 2.62
CA ALA A 14 0.87 -6.93 3.73
C ALA A 14 2.37 -6.84 4.13
N GLN A 15 3.15 -7.91 3.98
CA GLN A 15 4.59 -7.87 4.25
C GLN A 15 5.34 -7.09 3.17
N GLU A 16 4.99 -7.29 1.89
CA GLU A 16 5.57 -6.54 0.77
C GLU A 16 5.21 -5.06 0.87
N VAL A 17 3.96 -4.73 1.20
CA VAL A 17 3.51 -3.34 1.39
C VAL A 17 4.28 -2.68 2.53
N ALA A 18 4.34 -3.32 3.70
CA ALA A 18 5.04 -2.79 4.86
C ALA A 18 6.53 -2.55 4.55
N ALA A 19 7.19 -3.51 3.90
CA ALA A 19 8.59 -3.37 3.49
C ALA A 19 8.80 -2.26 2.46
N HIS A 20 7.91 -2.15 1.47
CA HIS A 20 7.97 -1.12 0.43
C HIS A 20 7.78 0.29 1.00
N CYS A 21 6.89 0.44 1.99
CA CYS A 21 6.69 1.72 2.68
C CYS A 21 7.69 1.98 3.82
N GLY A 22 8.67 1.09 4.05
CA GLY A 22 9.67 1.25 5.11
C GLY A 22 9.11 1.20 6.54
N MET A 23 7.99 0.49 6.77
CA MET A 23 7.31 0.44 8.06
C MET A 23 7.05 -0.99 8.56
N GLY A 24 6.67 -1.13 9.83
CA GLY A 24 6.26 -2.41 10.42
C GLY A 24 4.84 -2.81 10.01
N ARG A 25 4.53 -4.12 9.96
CA ARG A 25 3.18 -4.62 9.67
C ARG A 25 2.12 -4.14 10.67
N SER A 26 2.48 -3.98 11.93
CA SER A 26 1.57 -3.45 12.95
C SER A 26 1.18 -2.00 12.66
N THR A 27 2.14 -1.18 12.20
CA THR A 27 1.89 0.20 11.75
C THR A 27 0.97 0.20 10.53
N LEU A 28 1.24 -0.64 9.54
CA LEU A 28 0.36 -0.79 8.36
C LEU A 28 -1.09 -1.08 8.79
N TYR A 29 -1.33 -2.07 9.66
CA TYR A 29 -2.68 -2.39 10.12
C TYR A 29 -3.31 -1.30 10.99
N GLN A 30 -2.51 -0.57 11.78
CA GLN A 30 -2.98 0.58 12.53
C GLN A 30 -3.47 1.68 11.58
N MET A 31 -2.71 1.99 10.53
CA MET A 31 -3.06 3.00 9.54
C MET A 31 -4.28 2.61 8.71
N ILE A 32 -4.42 1.32 8.37
CA ILE A 32 -5.64 0.80 7.74
C ILE A 32 -6.85 1.01 8.66
N ARG A 33 -6.69 0.75 9.97
CA ARG A 33 -7.77 0.93 10.95
C ARG A 33 -8.11 2.41 11.18
N SER A 34 -7.15 3.32 11.10
CA SER A 34 -7.39 4.76 11.22
C SER A 34 -7.90 5.39 9.92
N GLY A 35 -7.80 4.69 8.78
CA GLY A 35 -8.17 5.20 7.46
C GLY A 35 -7.07 6.01 6.78
N ASP A 36 -5.86 6.03 7.35
CA ASP A 36 -4.71 6.79 6.84
C ASP A 36 -3.94 6.06 5.74
N PHE A 37 -4.22 4.76 5.56
CA PHE A 37 -3.62 3.93 4.52
C PHE A 37 -4.72 3.19 3.74
N PRO A 38 -4.52 2.95 2.43
CA PRO A 38 -5.51 2.23 1.63
C PRO A 38 -5.87 0.85 2.21
N GLU A 39 -7.15 0.51 2.26
CA GLU A 39 -7.60 -0.74 2.90
C GLU A 39 -7.13 -2.00 2.16
N GLY A 40 -6.87 -1.86 0.86
CA GLY A 40 -6.62 -2.97 -0.07
C GLY A 40 -7.88 -3.76 -0.39
N LEU A 41 -7.72 -4.74 -1.27
CA LEU A 41 -8.80 -5.60 -1.75
C LEU A 41 -8.71 -6.99 -1.10
N MET A 42 -9.86 -7.54 -0.72
CA MET A 42 -9.96 -8.93 -0.28
C MET A 42 -9.90 -9.86 -1.50
N VAL A 43 -8.79 -10.59 -1.63
CA VAL A 43 -8.61 -11.63 -2.66
C VAL A 43 -8.65 -12.98 -1.95
N GLY A 44 -9.81 -13.64 -2.04
CA GLY A 44 -10.13 -14.82 -1.23
C GLY A 44 -10.15 -14.44 0.25
N TRP A 45 -9.21 -15.00 1.02
CA TRP A 45 -9.10 -14.79 2.47
C TRP A 45 -8.01 -13.80 2.89
N ARG A 46 -7.30 -13.21 1.92
CA ARG A 46 -6.17 -12.33 2.21
C ARG A 46 -6.35 -10.97 1.56
N ARG A 47 -5.97 -9.93 2.28
CA ARG A 47 -5.87 -8.57 1.74
C ARG A 47 -4.69 -8.46 0.79
N ARG A 48 -4.91 -7.81 -0.34
CA ARG A 48 -3.92 -7.52 -1.36
C ARG A 48 -4.04 -6.07 -1.78
N TRP A 49 -2.92 -5.45 -2.06
CA TRP A 49 -2.85 -4.08 -2.55
C TRP A 49 -2.29 -4.09 -3.96
N LEU A 50 -2.80 -3.24 -4.83
CA LEU A 50 -2.09 -2.98 -6.07
C LEU A 50 -0.88 -2.10 -5.76
N ARG A 51 0.26 -2.41 -6.37
CA ARG A 51 1.48 -1.60 -6.24
C ARG A 51 1.21 -0.12 -6.54
N GLU A 52 0.43 0.15 -7.59
CA GLU A 52 0.06 1.52 -8.00
C GLU A 52 -0.71 2.28 -6.91
N GLU A 53 -1.54 1.60 -6.12
CA GLU A 53 -2.29 2.20 -5.00
C GLU A 53 -1.35 2.55 -3.83
N VAL A 54 -0.37 1.70 -3.57
CA VAL A 54 0.66 1.93 -2.53
C VAL A 54 1.60 3.06 -2.95
N ASP A 55 2.03 3.08 -4.21
CA ASP A 55 2.91 4.11 -4.77
C ASP A 55 2.20 5.48 -4.75
N ALA A 56 0.92 5.54 -5.15
CA ALA A 56 0.13 6.77 -5.08
C ALA A 56 -0.01 7.30 -3.65
N TRP A 57 -0.14 6.42 -2.66
CA TRP A 57 -0.15 6.82 -1.25
C TRP A 57 1.21 7.38 -0.80
N LEU A 58 2.32 6.75 -1.20
CA LEU A 58 3.67 7.24 -0.90
C LEU A 58 3.90 8.64 -1.47
N ASP A 59 3.50 8.86 -2.72
CA ASP A 59 3.61 10.17 -3.38
C ASP A 59 2.83 11.25 -2.61
N GLN A 60 1.63 10.93 -2.11
CA GLN A 60 0.88 11.84 -1.25
C GLN A 60 1.62 12.15 0.06
N GLN A 61 2.24 11.16 0.70
CA GLN A 61 3.01 11.39 1.92
C GLN A 61 4.25 12.27 1.67
N PHE A 62 4.93 12.08 0.53
CA PHE A 62 6.06 12.94 0.16
C PHE A 62 5.62 14.37 -0.13
N GLN A 63 4.48 14.56 -0.79
CA GLN A 63 3.92 15.88 -1.04
C GLN A 63 3.60 16.60 0.28
N VAL A 64 2.90 15.94 1.21
CA VAL A 64 2.59 16.49 2.53
C VAL A 64 3.85 16.80 3.32
N ALA A 65 4.89 15.97 3.23
CA ALA A 65 6.17 16.21 3.88
C ALA A 65 6.94 17.40 3.26
N SER A 66 6.84 17.59 1.94
CA SER A 66 7.44 18.71 1.23
C SER A 66 6.78 20.05 1.58
N GLU A 67 5.45 20.06 1.67
CA GLU A 67 4.67 21.27 1.99
C GLU A 67 4.97 21.80 3.40
N ARG A 68 5.14 20.90 4.38
CA ARG A 68 5.51 21.26 5.76
C ARG A 68 6.89 21.89 5.92
N GLN A 69 7.76 21.77 4.92
CA GLN A 69 9.12 22.33 4.96
C GLN A 69 9.18 23.74 4.35
N THR A 70 8.09 24.20 3.73
CA THR A 70 8.05 25.48 3.00
C THR A 70 7.28 26.58 3.77
N ASP A 71 6.79 26.26 4.98
CA ASP A 71 6.19 27.20 5.95
C ASP A 71 7.22 27.53 7.06
#